data_AF-A0AAV8X2H9-F1
#
_entry.id   AF-A0AAV8X2H9-F1
#
_cell.length_a   1.000
_cell.length_b   1.000
_cell.length_c   1.000
_cell.angle_alpha   90.00
_cell.angle_beta   90.00
_cell.angle_gamma   90.00
#
_symmetry.space_group_name_H-M   'P 1'
#
loop_
_entity.id
_entity.type
_entity.pdbx_description
1 polymer ?
#
loop_
_entity_poly.entity_id
_entity_poly.type
_entity_poly.pdbx_seq_one_letter_code
_entity_poly.pdbx_strand_id
1 'polypeptide(L)'
;MVFFIFQPFRRFVETGRVAVVSDGPNKGKLVSIIDVIDQTRRLLHVYVRKAWSDAKVDEQWTESVWAKKRAAKDKRAQLTDFDRFKLRRVRSRRNHIRTATFLALRKAASRNGTLYGKKTMAKGGDKPKPSKKAKPEKKTAPKKK
;
A
#
# COMPACT_ATOMS: atom_id res chain seq x y z
N MET A 1 -2.55 6.71 33.48
CA MET A 1 -2.93 7.52 32.30
C MET A 1 -1.64 8.02 31.69
N VAL A 2 -1.15 7.40 30.60
CA VAL A 2 0.12 7.80 29.98
C VAL A 2 -0.17 8.88 28.96
N PHE A 3 0.27 10.11 29.23
CA PHE A 3 0.18 11.23 28.28
C PHE A 3 1.01 10.89 27.04
N PHE A 4 0.33 10.60 25.93
CA PHE A 4 0.99 10.40 24.64
C PHE A 4 1.37 11.78 24.09
N ILE A 5 2.53 12.29 24.51
CA ILE A 5 3.07 13.57 24.02
C ILE A 5 3.32 13.43 22.52
N PHE A 6 2.55 14.14 21.70
CA PHE A 6 2.72 14.17 20.26
C PHE A 6 3.97 14.99 19.93
N GLN A 7 5.13 14.33 19.80
CA GLN A 7 6.29 14.98 19.22
C GLN A 7 6.14 15.09 17.69
N PRO A 8 6.30 16.29 17.10
CA PRO A 8 6.13 16.51 15.66
C PRO A 8 7.25 15.85 14.84
N PHE A 9 8.46 15.72 15.40
CA PHE A 9 9.59 15.09 14.74
C PHE A 9 9.81 13.67 15.28
N ARG A 10 9.85 12.69 14.37
CA ARG A 10 10.08 11.27 14.72
C ARG A 10 11.37 10.70 14.11
N ARG A 11 12.01 11.46 13.20
CA ARG A 11 13.19 11.04 12.44
C ARG A 11 14.28 12.11 12.49
N PHE A 12 14.97 12.15 13.61
CA PHE A 12 16.24 12.84 13.82
C PHE A 12 17.43 12.20 13.09
N VAL A 13 18.54 12.91 13.02
CA VAL A 13 19.80 12.42 12.47
C VAL A 13 20.72 12.10 13.64
N GLU A 14 20.91 10.82 13.90
CA GLU A 14 21.64 10.29 15.07
C GLU A 14 22.61 9.21 14.62
N THR A 15 23.69 9.02 15.39
CA THR A 15 24.63 7.91 15.23
C THR A 15 23.90 6.58 15.43
N GLY A 16 24.17 5.61 14.57
CA GLY A 16 23.48 4.31 14.54
C GLY A 16 22.16 4.28 13.77
N ARG A 17 21.63 5.43 13.32
CA ARG A 17 20.40 5.46 12.53
C ARG A 17 20.63 4.99 11.09
N VAL A 18 19.70 4.18 10.60
CA VAL A 18 19.71 3.67 9.23
C VAL A 18 19.06 4.67 8.29
N ALA A 19 19.76 4.99 7.22
CA ALA A 19 19.31 5.84 6.13
C ALA A 19 19.35 5.07 4.81
N VAL A 20 18.54 5.52 3.86
CA VAL A 20 18.63 5.06 2.47
C VAL A 20 19.29 6.18 1.69
N VAL A 21 20.30 5.81 0.91
CA VAL A 21 20.96 6.73 -0.01
C VAL A 21 20.07 7.00 -1.23
N SER A 22 19.72 8.27 -1.44
CA SER A 22 18.92 8.71 -2.61
C SER A 22 19.74 8.71 -3.90
N ASP A 23 20.99 9.17 -3.84
CA ASP A 23 21.79 9.49 -5.02
C ASP A 23 23.28 9.14 -4.81
N GLY A 24 24.03 9.11 -5.91
CA GLY A 24 25.45 8.73 -5.91
C GLY A 24 25.69 7.23 -6.14
N PRO A 25 26.94 6.76 -5.94
CA PRO A 25 27.36 5.40 -6.33
C PRO A 25 26.65 4.29 -5.53
N ASN A 26 26.15 4.60 -4.34
CA ASN A 26 25.45 3.66 -3.47
C ASN A 26 23.92 3.86 -3.47
N LYS A 27 23.37 4.42 -4.54
CA LYS A 27 21.92 4.69 -4.68
C LYS A 27 21.07 3.45 -4.38
N GLY A 28 20.05 3.65 -3.54
CA GLY A 28 19.08 2.61 -3.18
C GLY A 28 19.54 1.63 -2.10
N LYS A 29 20.82 1.65 -1.72
CA LYS A 29 21.35 0.83 -0.62
C LYS A 29 21.01 1.43 0.74
N LEU A 30 20.96 0.55 1.73
CA LEU A 30 20.85 0.93 3.13
C LEU A 30 22.22 1.20 3.71
N VAL A 31 22.30 2.20 4.59
CA VAL A 31 23.54 2.69 5.16
C VAL A 31 23.27 3.14 6.59
N SER A 32 24.18 2.87 7.51
CA SER A 32 24.12 3.38 8.88
C SER A 32 24.95 4.66 9.01
N ILE A 33 24.43 5.65 9.74
CA ILE A 33 25.20 6.84 10.16
C ILE A 33 26.16 6.41 11.27
N ILE A 34 27.46 6.56 11.07
CA ILE A 34 28.45 6.34 12.14
C ILE A 34 28.62 7.61 12.94
N ASP A 35 28.93 8.71 12.24
CA ASP A 35 29.29 9.96 12.88
C ASP A 35 28.75 11.20 12.15
N VAL A 36 28.61 12.26 12.92
CA VAL A 36 28.12 13.57 12.51
C VAL A 36 29.29 14.53 12.39
N ILE A 37 29.73 14.79 11.16
CA ILE A 37 30.86 15.71 10.92
C ILE A 37 30.38 17.15 11.02
N ASP A 38 29.51 17.57 10.09
CA ASP A 38 29.04 18.95 9.96
C ASP A 38 27.51 18.99 9.90
N GLN A 39 26.87 20.15 9.91
CA GLN A 39 25.40 20.21 9.78
C GLN A 39 24.86 19.59 8.48
N THR A 40 25.65 19.56 7.40
CA THR A 40 25.26 19.07 6.08
C THR A 40 25.86 17.70 5.71
N ARG A 41 26.87 17.23 6.44
CA ARG A 41 27.64 16.03 6.08
C ARG A 41 27.61 15.00 7.21
N ARG A 42 27.61 13.72 6.84
CA ARG A 42 27.58 12.58 7.76
C ARG A 42 28.54 11.52 7.27
N LEU A 43 29.24 10.88 8.20
CA LEU A 43 30.02 9.70 7.90
C LEU A 43 29.09 8.49 7.84
N LEU A 44 29.08 7.88 6.67
CA LEU A 44 28.14 6.83 6.30
C LEU A 44 28.91 5.53 6.06
N HIS A 45 28.40 4.43 6.61
CA HIS A 45 29.02 3.12 6.40
C HIS A 45 28.00 2.09 5.93
N VAL A 46 28.42 1.30 4.94
CA VAL A 46 27.52 0.37 4.25
C VAL A 46 27.26 -0.89 5.07
N TYR A 47 28.18 -1.30 5.98
CA TYR A 47 28.00 -2.53 6.76
C TYR A 47 28.64 -2.52 8.16
N VAL A 48 27.86 -2.29 9.23
CA VAL A 48 28.26 -2.70 10.60
C VAL A 48 27.77 -4.13 10.81
N ARG A 49 28.52 -5.09 10.26
CA ARG A 49 28.07 -6.49 10.02
C ARG A 49 27.42 -7.16 11.23
N LYS A 50 28.05 -7.08 12.40
CA LYS A 50 27.59 -7.73 13.64
C LYS A 50 26.25 -7.16 14.12
N ALA A 51 26.18 -5.84 14.33
CA ALA A 51 24.95 -5.19 14.77
C ALA A 51 23.82 -5.32 13.74
N TRP A 52 24.15 -5.36 12.45
CA TRP A 52 23.17 -5.50 11.37
C TRP A 52 22.52 -6.89 11.33
N SER A 53 23.33 -7.95 11.51
CA SER A 53 22.84 -9.32 11.57
C SER A 53 22.00 -9.55 12.82
N ASP A 54 22.46 -9.03 13.97
CA ASP A 54 21.75 -9.18 15.25
C ASP A 54 20.38 -8.50 15.20
N ALA A 55 20.29 -7.32 14.57
CA ALA A 55 19.05 -6.57 14.42
C ALA A 55 18.17 -7.02 13.23
N LYS A 56 18.63 -7.97 12.39
CA LYS A 56 17.90 -8.49 11.21
C LYS A 56 17.27 -7.38 10.35
N VAL A 57 18.04 -6.32 10.10
CA VAL A 57 17.53 -5.09 9.49
C VAL A 57 17.02 -5.31 8.07
N ASP A 58 17.61 -6.24 7.32
CA ASP A 58 17.20 -6.53 5.94
C ASP A 58 15.80 -7.16 5.86
N GLU A 59 15.48 -8.05 6.79
CA GLU A 59 14.14 -8.67 6.89
C GLU A 59 13.09 -7.59 7.17
N GLN A 60 13.33 -6.78 8.22
CA GLN A 60 12.46 -5.66 8.59
C GLN A 60 12.31 -4.64 7.43
N TRP A 61 13.41 -4.39 6.71
CA TRP A 61 13.39 -3.52 5.55
C TRP A 61 12.51 -4.09 4.45
N THR A 62 12.66 -5.37 4.08
CA THR A 62 11.85 -6.00 3.03
C THR A 62 10.36 -6.05 3.36
N GLU A 63 10.03 -6.21 4.63
CA GLU A 63 8.65 -6.19 5.12
C GLU A 63 8.01 -4.79 5.07
N SER A 64 8.83 -3.74 5.18
CA SER A 64 8.37 -2.36 5.20
C SER A 64 7.58 -2.00 3.93
N VAL A 65 6.52 -1.20 4.12
CA VAL A 65 5.72 -0.66 3.01
C VAL A 65 6.59 0.17 2.05
N TRP A 66 7.65 0.81 2.57
CA TRP A 66 8.53 1.63 1.76
C TRP A 66 9.37 0.79 0.79
N ALA A 67 9.98 -0.31 1.25
CA ALA A 67 10.71 -1.22 0.39
C ALA A 67 9.79 -1.88 -0.65
N LYS A 68 8.60 -2.35 -0.22
CA LYS A 68 7.58 -2.89 -1.11
C LYS A 68 7.17 -1.89 -2.20
N LYS A 69 7.04 -0.60 -1.86
CA LYS A 69 6.75 0.47 -2.83
C LYS A 69 7.90 0.70 -3.81
N ARG A 70 9.16 0.64 -3.37
CA ARG A 70 10.32 0.74 -4.28
C ARG A 70 10.38 -0.44 -5.24
N ALA A 71 10.30 -1.66 -4.73
CA ALA A 71 10.28 -2.84 -5.57
C ALA A 71 9.13 -2.80 -6.60
N ALA A 72 7.96 -2.27 -6.22
CA ALA A 72 6.87 -2.03 -7.15
C ALA A 72 7.15 -0.93 -8.19
N LYS A 73 7.98 0.07 -7.88
CA LYS A 73 8.43 1.10 -8.83
C LYS A 73 9.39 0.49 -9.86
N ASP A 74 10.34 -0.32 -9.39
CA ASP A 74 11.32 -0.98 -10.26
C ASP A 74 10.63 -1.97 -11.21
N LYS A 75 9.68 -2.77 -10.68
CA LYS A 75 8.82 -3.64 -11.50
C LYS A 75 7.96 -2.87 -12.50
N ARG A 76 7.53 -1.64 -12.19
CA ARG A 76 6.78 -0.79 -13.12
C ARG A 76 7.67 -0.20 -14.21
N ALA A 77 8.93 0.08 -13.89
CA ALA A 77 9.91 0.57 -14.88
C ALA A 77 10.28 -0.54 -15.88
N GLN A 78 10.42 -1.77 -15.40
CA GLN A 78 10.73 -2.95 -16.22
C GLN A 78 9.54 -3.50 -17.04
N LEU A 79 8.36 -2.85 -16.95
CA LEU A 79 7.12 -3.39 -17.51
C LEU A 79 7.05 -3.22 -19.03
N THR A 80 6.93 -4.34 -19.74
CA THR A 80 6.78 -4.39 -21.21
C THR A 80 5.40 -3.90 -21.67
N ASP A 81 5.28 -3.51 -22.94
CA ASP A 81 4.01 -3.01 -23.50
C ASP A 81 2.86 -4.04 -23.40
N PHE A 82 3.17 -5.31 -23.65
CA PHE A 82 2.20 -6.40 -23.50
C PHE A 82 1.66 -6.53 -22.06
N ASP A 83 2.52 -6.33 -21.06
CA ASP A 83 2.10 -6.34 -19.66
C ASP A 83 1.23 -5.12 -19.29
N ARG A 84 1.47 -3.96 -19.91
CA ARG A 84 0.62 -2.76 -19.76
C ARG A 84 -0.78 -3.02 -20.32
N PHE A 85 -0.89 -3.71 -21.46
CA PHE A 85 -2.18 -4.11 -22.01
C PHE A 85 -2.96 -5.03 -21.05
N LYS A 86 -2.30 -6.05 -20.48
CA LYS A 86 -2.91 -6.95 -19.47
C LYS A 86 -3.39 -6.17 -18.24
N LEU A 87 -2.55 -5.29 -17.70
CA LEU A 87 -2.91 -4.45 -16.56
C LEU A 87 -4.11 -3.55 -16.86
N ARG A 88 -4.19 -2.96 -18.06
CA ARG A 88 -5.32 -2.12 -18.47
C ARG A 88 -6.63 -2.90 -18.45
N ARG A 89 -6.67 -4.12 -19.01
CA ARG A 89 -7.86 -4.98 -19.04
C ARG A 89 -8.30 -5.36 -17.62
N VAL A 90 -7.38 -5.81 -16.78
CA VAL A 90 -7.66 -6.17 -15.37
C VAL A 90 -8.14 -4.96 -14.57
N ARG A 91 -7.50 -3.79 -14.74
CA ARG A 91 -7.85 -2.55 -14.05
C ARG A 91 -9.24 -2.05 -14.45
N SER A 92 -9.60 -2.13 -15.73
CA SER A 92 -10.94 -1.79 -16.20
C SER A 92 -12.00 -2.68 -15.55
N ARG A 93 -11.80 -4.00 -15.53
CA ARG A 93 -12.74 -4.94 -14.87
C ARG A 93 -12.86 -4.69 -13.37
N ARG A 94 -11.73 -4.48 -12.69
CA ARG A 94 -11.69 -4.15 -11.25
C ARG A 94 -12.42 -2.83 -10.95
N ASN A 95 -12.18 -1.80 -11.75
CA ASN A 95 -12.83 -0.50 -11.58
C ASN A 95 -14.33 -0.60 -11.78
N HIS A 96 -14.80 -1.38 -12.75
CA HIS A 96 -16.23 -1.61 -12.95
C HIS A 96 -16.90 -2.23 -11.71
N ILE A 97 -16.29 -3.26 -11.13
CA ILE A 97 -16.77 -3.90 -9.89
C ILE A 97 -16.71 -2.93 -8.70
N ARG A 98 -15.61 -2.18 -8.56
CA ARG A 98 -15.46 -1.16 -7.50
C ARG A 98 -16.55 -0.10 -7.59
N THR A 99 -16.82 0.43 -8.77
CA THR A 99 -17.85 1.46 -8.96
C THR A 99 -19.24 0.90 -8.67
N ALA A 100 -19.55 -0.32 -9.12
CA ALA A 100 -20.83 -0.97 -8.84
C ALA A 100 -21.06 -1.15 -7.33
N THR A 101 -20.06 -1.70 -6.61
CA THR A 101 -20.13 -1.86 -5.15
C THR A 101 -20.22 -0.53 -4.41
N PHE A 102 -19.43 0.47 -4.82
CA PHE A 102 -19.48 1.81 -4.25
C PHE A 102 -20.86 2.47 -4.44
N LEU A 103 -21.47 2.38 -5.62
CA LEU A 103 -22.79 2.94 -5.88
C LEU A 103 -23.87 2.23 -5.05
N ALA A 104 -23.76 0.92 -4.86
CA ALA A 104 -24.66 0.17 -3.99
C ALA A 104 -24.56 0.63 -2.53
N LEU A 105 -23.34 0.77 -2.01
CA LEU A 105 -23.08 1.29 -0.67
C LEU A 105 -23.57 2.73 -0.51
N ARG A 106 -23.32 3.59 -1.51
CA ARG A 106 -23.80 4.98 -1.53
C ARG A 106 -25.32 5.04 -1.50
N LYS A 107 -26.00 4.18 -2.26
CA LYS A 107 -27.47 4.09 -2.26
C LYS A 107 -27.98 3.63 -0.89
N ALA A 108 -27.35 2.64 -0.26
CA ALA A 108 -27.70 2.20 1.09
C ALA A 108 -27.51 3.29 2.16
N ALA A 109 -26.35 3.95 2.17
CA ALA A 109 -26.05 5.06 3.08
C ALA A 109 -27.02 6.24 2.90
N SER A 110 -27.40 6.57 1.65
CA SER A 110 -28.40 7.60 1.35
C SER A 110 -29.79 7.22 1.89
N ARG A 111 -30.21 5.95 1.80
CA ARG A 111 -31.48 5.48 2.41
C ARG A 111 -31.46 5.54 3.94
N ASN A 112 -30.33 5.19 4.54
CA ASN A 112 -30.17 5.20 6.00
C ASN A 112 -30.00 6.62 6.56
N GLY A 113 -29.82 7.63 5.69
CA GLY A 113 -29.70 9.04 6.05
C GLY A 113 -28.32 9.47 6.53
N THR A 114 -27.30 8.61 6.46
CA THR A 114 -25.96 8.89 7.02
C THR A 114 -25.14 9.86 6.17
N LEU A 115 -25.46 10.01 4.88
CA LEU A 115 -24.67 10.84 3.95
C LEU A 115 -25.28 12.23 3.68
N TYR A 116 -26.61 12.33 3.70
CA TYR A 116 -27.36 13.54 3.30
C TYR A 116 -28.57 13.83 4.20
N GLY A 117 -28.61 13.28 5.42
CA GLY A 117 -29.79 13.28 6.27
C GLY A 117 -30.88 12.31 5.79
N LYS A 118 -31.81 11.94 6.68
CA LYS A 118 -32.90 11.01 6.37
C LYS A 118 -33.92 11.71 5.46
N LYS A 119 -33.87 11.46 4.15
CA LYS A 119 -34.89 11.98 3.23
C LYS A 119 -36.26 11.37 3.60
N THR A 120 -37.24 12.20 3.93
CA THR A 120 -38.64 11.81 3.99
C THR A 120 -39.12 11.53 2.56
N MET A 121 -38.92 10.30 2.06
CA MET A 121 -39.49 9.89 0.77
C MET A 121 -40.77 9.10 1.02
N ALA A 122 -41.84 9.48 0.30
CA ALA A 122 -43.16 8.89 0.39
C ALA A 122 -43.12 7.36 0.23
N LYS A 123 -44.04 6.67 0.93
CA LYS A 123 -44.28 5.22 0.84
C LYS A 123 -44.53 4.80 -0.61
N GLY A 124 -43.48 4.45 -1.36
CA GLY A 124 -43.63 3.97 -2.73
C GLY A 124 -42.43 4.27 -3.60
N GLY A 125 -41.34 3.52 -3.44
CA GLY A 125 -40.18 3.66 -4.32
C GLY A 125 -39.21 2.49 -4.16
N ASP A 126 -39.31 1.54 -5.09
CA ASP A 126 -38.41 0.40 -5.32
C ASP A 126 -38.17 -0.56 -4.15
N LYS A 127 -39.00 -1.60 -4.06
CA LYS A 127 -38.61 -2.85 -3.39
C LYS A 127 -37.28 -3.32 -3.98
N PRO A 128 -36.26 -3.69 -3.17
CA PRO A 128 -35.01 -4.22 -3.71
C PRO A 128 -35.32 -5.44 -4.58
N LYS A 129 -34.88 -5.43 -5.84
CA LYS A 129 -34.98 -6.59 -6.72
C LYS A 129 -34.28 -7.77 -6.02
N PRO A 130 -34.94 -8.93 -5.84
CA PRO A 130 -34.36 -10.04 -5.12
C PRO A 130 -33.00 -10.40 -5.71
N SER A 131 -32.02 -10.70 -4.86
CA SER A 131 -30.72 -11.20 -5.30
C SER A 131 -30.98 -12.38 -6.23
N LYS A 132 -30.54 -12.27 -7.49
CA LYS A 132 -30.46 -13.45 -8.35
C LYS A 132 -29.55 -14.42 -7.60
N LYS A 133 -30.10 -15.53 -7.11
CA LYS A 133 -29.36 -16.63 -6.48
C LYS A 133 -28.11 -16.89 -7.32
N ALA A 134 -26.97 -17.05 -6.66
CA ALA A 134 -25.73 -17.39 -7.33
C ALA A 134 -25.99 -18.58 -8.26
N LYS A 135 -25.68 -18.44 -9.56
CA LYS A 135 -25.66 -19.59 -10.45
C LYS A 135 -24.68 -20.60 -9.83
N PRO A 136 -25.06 -21.88 -9.68
CA PRO A 136 -24.17 -22.89 -9.11
C PRO A 136 -22.87 -22.91 -9.90
N GLU A 137 -21.76 -23.02 -9.18
CA GLU A 137 -20.41 -23.13 -9.75
C GLU A 137 -20.40 -24.27 -10.77
N LYS A 138 -20.18 -23.94 -12.05
CA LYS A 138 -19.77 -24.95 -13.02
C LYS A 138 -18.41 -25.45 -12.55
N LYS A 139 -18.37 -26.68 -12.03
CA LYS A 139 -17.14 -27.46 -11.78
C LYS A 139 -16.23 -27.31 -13.01
N THR A 140 -15.15 -26.54 -12.89
CA THR A 140 -14.10 -26.58 -13.89
C THR A 140 -13.46 -27.95 -13.78
N ALA A 141 -13.58 -28.75 -14.85
CA ALA A 141 -12.95 -30.06 -14.98
C ALA A 141 -11.45 -29.97 -14.61
N PRO A 142 -10.88 -31.04 -14.01
CA PRO A 142 -9.47 -31.05 -13.63
C PRO A 142 -8.61 -30.79 -14.85
N LYS A 143 -7.66 -29.85 -14.72
CA LYS A 143 -6.62 -29.63 -15.72
C LYS A 143 -5.90 -30.96 -15.95
N LYS A 144 -5.94 -31.47 -17.18
CA LYS A 144 -5.10 -32.61 -17.59
C LYS A 144 -3.63 -32.23 -17.34
N LYS A 145 -2.87 -33.21 -16.85
CA LYS A 145 -1.42 -33.15 -16.58
C LYS A 145 -0.65 -32.61 -17.76
#